data_AF-A0A090Q4B2-F1
#
_entry.id   AF-A0A090Q4B2-F1
#
_cell.length_a   1.000
_cell.length_b   1.000
_cell.length_c   1.000
_cell.angle_alpha   90.00
_cell.angle_beta   90.00
_cell.angle_gamma   90.00
#
_symmetry.space_group_name_H-M   'P 1'
#
loop_
_entity.id
_entity.type
_entity.pdbx_description
1 polymer ?
#
loop_
_entity_poly.entity_id
_entity_poly.type
_entity_poly.pdbx_seq_one_letter_code
_entity_poly.pdbx_strand_id
1 'polypeptide(L)'
;MYGIIGSALILGVVGIQLIKRKNIKALGGRDMQLNQKQPSFPRYLIGGILFGLGWALAGACPGPMYVLIGAGFPTILIVISGALIGTYVYGLLRTRLPH
;
A
#
# COMPACT_ATOMS: atom_id res chain seq x y z
N MET A 1 -11.41 -7.45 13.80
CA MET A 1 -10.54 -6.86 12.75
C MET A 1 -10.63 -7.59 11.42
N TYR A 2 -10.53 -8.93 11.37
CA TYR A 2 -10.63 -9.71 10.12
C TYR A 2 -11.91 -9.47 9.31
N GLY A 3 -13.05 -9.25 9.96
CA GLY A 3 -14.31 -8.93 9.27
C GLY A 3 -14.30 -7.60 8.52
N ILE A 4 -13.63 -6.57 9.06
CA ILE A 4 -13.53 -5.25 8.42
C ILE A 4 -12.58 -5.32 7.22
N ILE A 5 -11.45 -6.02 7.37
CA ILE A 5 -10.51 -6.22 6.28
C ILE A 5 -11.16 -7.05 5.17
N GLY A 6 -11.87 -8.13 5.54
CA GLY A 6 -12.58 -8.99 4.59
C GLY A 6 -13.68 -8.26 3.83
N SER A 7 -14.52 -7.47 4.51
CA SER A 7 -15.59 -6.71 3.85
C SER A 7 -15.04 -5.63 2.91
N ALA A 8 -13.99 -4.91 3.33
CA ALA A 8 -13.31 -3.95 2.47
C ALA A 8 -12.72 -4.60 1.21
N LEU A 9 -12.14 -5.79 1.35
CA LEU A 9 -11.55 -6.54 0.24
C LEU A 9 -12.63 -7.05 -0.72
N ILE A 10 -13.74 -7.58 -0.21
CA ILE A 10 -14.88 -8.02 -1.01
C ILE A 10 -15.48 -6.84 -1.78
N LEU A 11 -15.73 -5.71 -1.10
CA LEU A 11 -16.26 -4.50 -1.75
C LEU A 11 -15.32 -3.98 -2.83
N GLY A 12 -14.01 -3.96 -2.57
CA GLY A 12 -13.00 -3.56 -3.55
C GLY A 12 -12.97 -4.48 -4.77
N VAL A 13 -12.97 -5.80 -4.56
CA VAL A 13 -12.98 -6.80 -5.64
C VAL A 13 -14.25 -6.69 -6.48
N VAL A 14 -15.42 -6.63 -5.83
CA VAL A 14 -16.71 -6.49 -6.52
C VAL A 14 -16.75 -5.17 -7.29
N GLY A 15 -16.30 -4.06 -6.70
CA GLY A 15 -16.23 -2.75 -7.35
C GLY A 15 -15.34 -2.75 -8.59
N ILE A 16 -14.11 -3.27 -8.47
CA ILE A 16 -13.16 -3.38 -9.60
C ILE A 16 -13.69 -4.31 -10.69
N GLN A 17 -14.34 -5.41 -10.31
CA GLN A 17 -14.95 -6.34 -11.25
C GLN A 17 -16.13 -5.71 -12.00
N LEU A 18 -16.98 -4.93 -11.33
CA LEU A 18 -18.06 -4.16 -11.94
C LEU A 18 -17.52 -3.09 -12.88
N ILE A 19 -16.46 -2.37 -12.49
CA ILE A 19 -15.80 -1.35 -13.32
C ILE A 19 -15.22 -1.98 -14.59
N LYS A 20 -14.53 -3.12 -14.47
CA LYS A 20 -14.02 -3.88 -15.62
C LYS A 20 -15.15 -4.37 -16.53
N ARG A 21 -16.22 -4.92 -15.94
CA ARG A 21 -17.34 -5.52 -16.71
C ARG A 21 -18.21 -4.47 -17.39
N LYS A 22 -18.38 -3.29 -16.79
CA LYS A 22 -19.15 -2.18 -17.35
C LYS A 22 -18.31 -1.17 -18.16
N ASN A 23 -17.00 -1.41 -18.32
CA ASN A 23 -16.08 -0.54 -19.07
C ASN A 23 -16.24 0.95 -18.65
N ILE A 24 -16.36 1.18 -17.34
CA ILE A 24 -16.64 2.52 -16.82
C ILE A 24 -15.38 3.37 -17.03
N LYS A 25 -15.47 4.32 -17.98
CA LYS A 25 -14.39 5.25 -18.28
C LYS A 25 -14.06 6.07 -17.04
N ALA A 26 -12.77 6.33 -16.80
CA ALA A 26 -12.38 7.25 -15.75
C ALA A 26 -13.03 8.62 -15.99
N LEU A 27 -13.17 9.43 -14.92
CA LEU A 27 -13.74 10.80 -14.92
C LEU A 27 -13.01 11.82 -15.85
N GLY A 28 -12.22 11.35 -16.82
CA GLY A 28 -11.60 12.14 -17.89
C GLY A 28 -11.50 11.40 -19.23
N GLY A 29 -12.39 10.44 -19.52
CA GLY A 29 -12.52 9.81 -20.85
C GLY A 29 -11.40 8.83 -21.26
N ARG A 30 -10.44 8.58 -20.37
CA ARG A 30 -9.35 7.62 -20.56
C ARG A 30 -9.80 6.22 -20.13
N ASP A 31 -9.44 5.21 -20.92
CA ASP A 31 -9.61 3.81 -20.55
C ASP A 31 -8.94 3.56 -19.21
N MET A 32 -9.63 2.85 -18.30
CA MET A 32 -9.04 2.40 -17.04
C MET A 32 -8.03 1.28 -17.35
N GLN A 33 -6.88 1.67 -17.88
CA GLN A 33 -5.70 0.83 -17.97
C GLN A 33 -5.18 0.61 -16.55
N LEU A 34 -5.78 -0.37 -15.87
CA LEU A 34 -5.25 -0.96 -14.65
C LEU A 34 -3.90 -1.57 -15.01
N ASN A 35 -2.85 -0.78 -14.85
CA ASN A 35 -1.51 -1.15 -15.25
C ASN A 35 -1.10 -2.42 -14.50
N GLN A 36 -0.80 -3.49 -15.24
CA GLN A 36 -0.51 -4.79 -14.64
C GLN A 36 0.76 -4.68 -13.78
N LYS A 37 0.63 -5.18 -12.55
CA LYS A 37 1.76 -5.28 -11.62
C LYS A 37 2.82 -6.20 -12.23
N GLN A 38 4.03 -5.70 -12.44
CA GLN A 38 5.12 -6.49 -13.01
C GLN A 38 5.43 -7.70 -12.10
N PRO A 39 5.50 -8.93 -12.64
CA PRO A 39 5.70 -10.14 -11.87
C PRO A 39 7.18 -10.29 -11.48
N SER A 40 7.58 -9.70 -10.36
CA SER A 40 8.92 -9.86 -9.78
C SER A 40 8.81 -10.58 -8.44
N PHE A 41 8.83 -11.91 -8.44
CA PHE A 41 8.72 -12.75 -7.23
C PHE A 41 9.73 -12.41 -6.12
N PRO A 42 11.06 -12.30 -6.39
CA PRO A 42 12.04 -12.06 -5.32
C PRO A 42 11.83 -10.69 -4.65
N ARG A 43 11.48 -9.69 -5.44
CA ARG A 43 11.20 -8.33 -4.96
C ARG A 43 10.00 -8.26 -4.02
N TYR A 44 8.94 -8.99 -4.32
CA TYR A 44 7.74 -9.02 -3.46
C TYR A 44 7.96 -9.80 -2.18
N LEU A 45 8.76 -10.88 -2.23
CA LEU A 45 9.07 -11.66 -1.04
C LEU A 45 9.93 -10.87 -0.06
N ILE A 46 11.05 -10.29 -0.54
CA ILE A 46 11.96 -9.49 0.29
C ILE A 46 11.25 -8.23 0.82
N GLY A 47 10.54 -7.51 -0.06
CA GLY A 47 9.79 -6.33 0.34
C GLY A 47 8.66 -6.64 1.32
N GLY A 48 7.95 -7.76 1.13
CA GLY A 48 6.89 -8.20 2.03
C GLY A 48 7.39 -8.57 3.41
N ILE A 49 8.53 -9.26 3.51
CA ILE A 49 9.16 -9.64 4.79
C ILE A 49 9.63 -8.38 5.53
N LEU A 50 10.37 -7.49 4.87
CA LEU A 50 10.84 -6.23 5.47
C LEU A 50 9.66 -5.36 5.94
N PHE A 51 8.61 -5.26 5.12
CA PHE A 51 7.42 -4.50 5.48
C PHE A 51 6.67 -5.13 6.66
N GLY A 52 6.53 -6.47 6.69
CA GLY A 52 5.90 -7.19 7.78
C GLY A 52 6.67 -7.06 9.11
N LEU A 53 8.00 -7.18 9.07
CA LEU A 53 8.86 -6.98 10.24
C LEU A 53 8.79 -5.54 10.75
N GLY A 54 8.83 -4.56 9.84
CA GLY A 54 8.66 -3.15 10.18
C GLY A 54 7.30 -2.88 10.82
N TRP A 55 6.24 -3.50 10.32
CA TRP A 55 4.91 -3.39 10.92
C TRP A 55 4.83 -4.02 12.32
N ALA A 56 5.45 -5.19 12.51
CA ALA A 56 5.52 -5.84 13.82
C ALA A 56 6.28 -4.99 14.85
N LEU A 57 7.38 -4.35 14.44
CA LEU A 57 8.18 -3.45 15.29
C LEU A 57 7.47 -2.13 15.60
N ALA A 58 6.79 -1.54 14.61
CA ALA A 58 6.10 -0.26 14.77
C ALA A 58 4.76 -0.37 15.52
N GLY A 59 4.17 -1.57 15.59
CA GLY A 59 2.89 -1.82 16.26
C GLY A 59 1.67 -1.17 15.59
N ALA A 60 1.85 -0.48 14.45
CA ALA A 60 0.80 0.22 13.73
C ALA A 60 0.93 0.01 12.22
N CYS A 61 -0.19 -0.21 11.53
CA CYS A 61 -0.20 -0.32 10.07
C CYS A 61 -0.32 1.09 9.45
N PRO A 62 -0.02 1.26 8.16
CA PRO A 62 -0.07 2.59 7.54
C PRO A 62 -1.45 3.25 7.66
N GLY A 63 -2.55 2.47 7.70
CA GLY A 63 -3.90 3.01 7.89
C GLY A 63 -4.07 3.72 9.24
N PRO A 64 -3.95 3.00 10.38
CA PRO A 64 -3.98 3.60 11.71
C PRO A 64 -2.93 4.69 11.90
N MET A 65 -1.74 4.60 11.31
CA MET A 65 -0.73 5.67 11.44
C MET A 65 -1.30 7.06 11.14
N TYR A 66 -2.02 7.22 10.03
CA TYR A 66 -2.63 8.52 9.68
C TYR A 66 -3.81 8.89 10.59
N VAL A 67 -4.60 7.91 11.02
CA VAL A 67 -5.71 8.14 11.96
C VAL A 67 -5.20 8.55 13.34
N LEU A 68 -4.10 7.96 13.82
CA LEU A 68 -3.47 8.28 15.10
C LEU A 68 -2.85 9.70 15.10
N ILE A 69 -2.33 10.18 13.96
CA ILE A 69 -1.96 11.61 13.82
C ILE A 69 -3.21 12.46 14.04
N GLY A 70 -4.31 12.14 13.35
CA GLY A 70 -5.57 12.89 13.46
C GLY A 70 -6.17 12.86 14.87
N ALA A 71 -5.92 11.79 15.62
CA ALA A 71 -6.32 11.63 17.02
C ALA A 71 -5.40 12.35 18.02
N GLY A 72 -4.33 13.03 17.56
CA GLY A 72 -3.46 13.85 18.40
C GLY A 72 -2.32 13.09 19.09
N PHE A 73 -1.90 11.93 18.57
CA PHE A 73 -0.73 11.20 19.09
C PHE A 73 0.56 11.63 18.36
N PRO A 74 1.41 12.49 18.97
CA PRO A 74 2.60 13.02 18.31
C PRO A 74 3.69 11.97 18.09
N THR A 75 3.72 10.91 18.90
CA THR A 75 4.73 9.83 18.81
C THR A 75 4.70 9.12 17.45
N ILE A 76 3.54 9.08 16.79
CA ILE A 76 3.38 8.42 15.49
C ILE A 76 4.11 9.18 14.36
N LEU A 77 4.40 10.48 14.52
CA LEU A 77 5.18 11.25 13.54
C LEU A 77 6.61 10.71 13.38
N ILE A 78 7.20 10.19 14.45
CA ILE A 78 8.55 9.59 14.41
C ILE A 78 8.52 8.32 13.56
N VAL A 79 7.47 7.51 13.70
CA VAL A 79 7.31 6.28 12.94
C VAL A 79 7.06 6.58 11.46
N ILE A 80 6.23 7.60 11.17
CA ILE A 80 5.91 8.01 9.80
C ILE A 80 7.12 8.63 9.11
N SER A 81 7.88 9.49 9.80
CA SER A 81 9.13 10.04 9.26
C SER A 81 10.16 8.94 8.98
N GLY A 82 10.29 7.94 9.87
CA GLY A 82 11.10 6.74 9.61
C GLY A 82 10.63 5.95 8.38
N ALA A 83 9.33 5.75 8.21
CA ALA A 83 8.77 5.08 7.04
C ALA A 83 8.98 5.89 5.74
N LEU A 84 8.86 7.22 5.80
CA LEU A 84 9.16 8.13 4.68
C LEU A 84 10.63 8.06 4.27
N ILE A 85 11.54 8.11 5.24
CA ILE A 85 12.98 7.99 4.98
C ILE A 85 13.30 6.61 4.40
N GLY A 86 12.75 5.54 4.98
CA GLY A 86 12.96 4.17 4.48
C GLY A 86 12.46 3.97 3.05
N THR A 87 11.28 4.51 2.73
CA THR A 87 10.73 4.45 1.36
C THR A 87 11.51 5.32 0.38
N TYR A 88 12.01 6.48 0.81
CA TYR A 88 12.88 7.33 0.01
C TYR A 88 14.22 6.67 -0.31
N VAL A 89 14.87 6.08 0.71
CA VAL A 89 16.12 5.31 0.54
C VAL A 89 15.89 4.12 -0.39
N TYR A 90 14.78 3.38 -0.21
CA TYR A 90 14.42 2.29 -1.13
C TYR A 90 14.18 2.79 -2.56
N GLY A 91 13.55 3.96 -2.74
CA GLY A 91 13.34 4.60 -4.03
C GLY A 91 14.64 4.97 -4.74
N LEU A 92 15.63 5.45 -3.99
CA LEU A 92 16.97 5.77 -4.49
C LEU A 92 17.73 4.47 -4.86
N LEU A 93 17.71 3.49 -3.97
CA LEU A 93 18.43 2.22 -4.13
C LEU A 93 17.80 1.30 -5.19
N ARG A 94 16.52 1.48 -5.50
CA ARG A 94 15.81 0.77 -6.58
C ARG A 94 16.54 0.84 -7.92
N THR A 95 17.21 1.95 -8.22
CA THR A 95 17.95 2.13 -9.48
C THR A 95 19.25 1.32 -9.54
N ARG A 96 19.75 0.84 -8.39
CA ARG A 96 21.00 0.07 -8.25
C ARG A 96 20.78 -1.42 -7.99
N LEU A 97 19.54 -1.83 -7.70
CA LEU A 97 19.20 -3.23 -7.48
C LEU A 97 18.99 -3.93 -8.83
N PRO A 98 19.68 -5.05 -9.12
CA PRO A 98 19.46 -5.81 -10.34
C PRO A 98 17.99 -6.22 -10.40
N HIS A 99 17.36 -5.91 -11.53
CA HIS A 99 15.95 -6.17 -11.78
C HIS A 99 15.75 -7.64 -12.16
#